data_AF-A0A852RKK7-F1
#
_entry.id   AF-A0A852RKK7-F1
#
_cell.length_a   1.000
_cell.length_b   1.000
_cell.length_c   1.000
_cell.angle_alpha   90.00
_cell.angle_beta   90.00
_cell.angle_gamma   90.00
#
_symmetry.space_group_name_H-M   'P 1'
#
loop_
_entity.id
_entity.type
_entity.pdbx_description
1 polymer ?
#
loop_
_entity_poly.entity_id
_entity_poly.type
_entity_poly.pdbx_seq_one_letter_code
_entity_poly.pdbx_strand_id
1 'polypeptide(L)'
;MSFENHSTGETFEDEDDYLRSKKLDDSYSFTYDYEYVADRFGDGDDVRLENARLNVTLSWDDSSAPGYVVAYTVDSPTPIPNDWTGDTDQIFNDLWSEVVADCESVGIGSELHKDWPI
;
A
#
# COMPACT_ATOMS: atom_id res chain seq x y z
N MET A 1 21.92 -21.29 -2.88
CA MET A 1 21.83 -20.64 -1.55
C MET A 1 20.67 -21.31 -0.85
N SER A 2 20.74 -21.52 0.47
CA SER A 2 19.64 -22.10 1.24
C SER A 2 19.07 -21.04 2.16
N PHE A 3 17.76 -20.95 2.24
CA PHE A 3 17.02 -20.01 3.08
C PHE A 3 16.49 -20.74 4.30
N GLU A 4 16.60 -20.15 5.48
CA GLU A 4 16.11 -20.75 6.72
C GLU A 4 15.03 -19.86 7.32
N ASN A 5 13.84 -20.43 7.54
CA ASN A 5 12.81 -19.75 8.30
C ASN A 5 13.12 -19.91 9.80
N HIS A 6 13.70 -18.87 10.41
CA HIS A 6 14.04 -18.90 11.84
C HIS A 6 12.83 -19.01 12.78
N SER A 7 11.60 -18.82 12.29
CA SER A 7 10.38 -18.99 13.07
C SER A 7 9.93 -20.46 13.12
N THR A 8 10.12 -21.24 12.05
CA THR A 8 9.70 -22.65 11.98
C THR A 8 10.86 -23.65 12.07
N GLY A 9 12.08 -23.21 11.79
CA GLY A 9 13.29 -24.04 11.69
C GLY A 9 13.39 -24.81 10.37
N GLU A 10 12.52 -24.54 9.40
CA GLU A 10 12.56 -25.18 8.08
C GLU A 10 13.61 -24.54 7.17
N THR A 11 14.26 -25.38 6.37
CA THR A 11 15.26 -24.97 5.40
C THR A 11 14.74 -25.20 3.99
N PHE A 12 14.87 -24.18 3.16
CA PHE A 12 14.37 -24.14 1.79
C PHE A 12 15.54 -23.97 0.83
N GLU A 13 15.54 -24.74 -0.25
CA GLU A 13 16.52 -24.61 -1.33
C GLU A 13 16.11 -23.52 -2.34
N ASP A 14 14.84 -23.14 -2.30
CA ASP A 14 14.19 -22.21 -3.21
C ASP A 14 13.67 -20.98 -2.44
N GLU A 15 13.91 -19.79 -2.98
CA GLU A 15 13.50 -18.53 -2.35
C GLU A 15 11.98 -18.40 -2.29
N ASP A 16 11.29 -18.87 -3.33
CA ASP A 16 9.84 -18.77 -3.43
C ASP A 16 9.17 -19.62 -2.33
N ASP A 17 9.70 -20.81 -2.05
CA ASP A 17 9.19 -21.69 -0.99
C ASP A 17 9.44 -21.08 0.41
N TYR A 18 10.58 -20.43 0.60
CA TYR A 18 10.88 -19.68 1.82
C TYR A 18 9.92 -18.49 2.02
N LEU A 19 9.66 -17.68 0.99
CA LEU A 19 8.74 -16.55 1.08
C LEU A 19 7.30 -17.01 1.36
N ARG A 20 6.86 -18.13 0.74
CA ARG A 20 5.58 -18.78 1.07
C ARG A 20 5.47 -19.18 2.53
N SER A 21 6.55 -19.70 3.12
CA SER A 21 6.58 -20.08 4.54
C SER A 21 6.43 -18.87 5.49
N LYS A 22 6.77 -17.67 4.99
CA LYS A 22 6.63 -16.39 5.71
C LYS A 22 5.27 -15.72 5.53
N LYS A 23 4.41 -16.25 4.66
CA LYS A 23 3.05 -15.74 4.49
C LYS A 23 2.31 -15.75 5.83
N LEU A 24 1.70 -14.61 6.15
CA LEU A 24 0.95 -14.41 7.39
C LEU A 24 -0.56 -14.52 7.14
N ASP A 25 -1.05 -13.84 6.11
CA ASP A 25 -2.47 -13.87 5.73
C ASP A 25 -2.61 -13.83 4.19
N ASP A 26 -3.83 -14.04 3.69
CA ASP A 26 -4.15 -13.94 2.26
C ASP A 26 -4.33 -12.48 1.81
N SER A 27 -4.84 -11.62 2.70
CA SER A 27 -5.11 -10.22 2.35
C SER A 27 -5.10 -9.28 3.55
N TYR A 28 -4.58 -8.07 3.35
CA TYR A 28 -4.66 -6.98 4.32
C TYR A 28 -5.36 -5.78 3.71
N SER A 29 -6.03 -4.98 4.54
CA SER A 29 -6.68 -3.75 4.12
C SER A 29 -6.38 -2.64 5.11
N PHE A 30 -5.86 -1.53 4.61
CA PHE A 30 -5.57 -0.31 5.35
C PHE A 30 -6.37 0.84 4.75
N THR A 31 -6.80 1.76 5.59
CA THR A 31 -7.52 2.96 5.16
C THR A 31 -6.85 4.18 5.76
N TYR A 32 -6.53 5.14 4.92
CA TYR A 32 -5.92 6.40 5.30
C TYR A 32 -6.84 7.55 4.89
N ASP A 33 -7.12 8.47 5.81
CA ASP A 33 -7.83 9.71 5.50
C ASP A 33 -6.82 10.74 4.97
N TYR A 34 -7.15 11.36 3.84
CA TYR A 34 -6.32 12.36 3.17
C TYR A 34 -7.16 13.62 2.91
N GLU A 35 -6.75 14.75 3.48
CA GLU A 35 -7.42 16.03 3.26
C GLU A 35 -6.85 16.72 2.03
N TYR A 36 -7.73 17.17 1.13
CA TYR A 36 -7.36 17.80 -0.13
C TYR A 36 -8.24 19.00 -0.47
N VAL A 37 -7.74 19.87 -1.34
CA VAL A 37 -8.49 21.01 -1.87
C VAL A 37 -9.36 20.52 -3.01
N ALA A 38 -10.67 20.41 -2.78
CA ALA A 38 -11.63 19.99 -3.78
C ALA A 38 -12.02 21.12 -4.74
N ASP A 39 -12.07 22.36 -4.24
CA ASP A 39 -12.45 23.52 -5.04
C ASP A 39 -11.92 24.82 -4.40
N ARG A 40 -11.76 25.88 -5.20
CA ARG A 40 -11.40 27.22 -4.74
C ARG A 40 -12.40 28.21 -5.35
N PHE A 41 -13.10 28.95 -4.50
CA PHE A 41 -14.16 29.84 -4.95
C PHE A 41 -13.85 31.29 -4.60
N GLY A 42 -13.97 32.20 -5.58
CA GLY A 42 -13.78 33.64 -5.39
C GLY A 42 -12.35 34.15 -5.64
N ASP A 43 -12.19 35.48 -5.63
CA ASP A 43 -10.91 36.19 -5.89
C ASP A 43 -9.93 36.12 -4.68
N GLY A 44 -10.16 35.19 -3.74
CA GLY A 44 -9.50 35.11 -2.42
C GLY A 44 -8.93 33.72 -2.08
N ASP A 45 -8.67 33.49 -0.80
CA ASP A 45 -8.09 32.24 -0.23
C ASP A 45 -9.16 31.23 0.23
N ASP A 46 -10.41 31.41 -0.19
CA ASP A 46 -11.53 30.53 0.14
C ASP A 46 -11.43 29.22 -0.65
N VAL A 47 -10.94 28.18 0.03
CA VAL A 47 -10.84 26.81 -0.47
C VAL A 47 -11.87 25.91 0.20
N ARG A 48 -12.44 24.99 -0.57
CA ARG A 48 -13.24 23.88 -0.06
C ARG A 48 -12.32 22.69 0.14
N LEU A 49 -12.05 22.38 1.41
CA LEU A 49 -11.34 21.17 1.81
C LEU A 49 -12.33 20.01 1.88
N GLU A 50 -11.95 18.88 1.31
CA GLU A 50 -12.68 17.61 1.45
C GLU A 50 -11.72 16.52 1.89
N ASN A 51 -12.28 15.45 2.46
CA ASN A 51 -11.52 14.30 2.90
C ASN A 51 -11.74 13.16 1.90
N ALA A 52 -10.65 12.67 1.35
CA ALA A 52 -10.57 11.44 0.58
C ALA A 52 -10.12 10.30 1.50
N ARG A 53 -10.47 9.07 1.12
CA ARG A 53 -10.00 7.85 1.78
C ARG A 53 -9.21 7.02 0.81
N LEU A 54 -7.92 6.89 1.08
CA LEU A 54 -7.06 5.95 0.39
C LEU A 54 -7.26 4.58 1.02
N ASN A 55 -7.87 3.67 0.26
CA ASN A 55 -8.01 2.27 0.64
C ASN A 55 -6.91 1.48 -0.04
N VAL A 56 -5.97 0.99 0.77
CA VAL A 56 -4.85 0.16 0.34
C VAL A 56 -5.16 -1.28 0.69
N THR A 57 -5.15 -2.15 -0.30
CA THR A 57 -5.40 -3.58 -0.16
C THR A 57 -4.15 -4.32 -0.60
N LEU A 58 -3.65 -5.19 0.28
CA LEU A 58 -2.59 -6.13 -0.04
C LEU A 58 -3.22 -7.47 -0.31
N SER A 59 -2.82 -8.12 -1.40
CA SER A 59 -3.27 -9.47 -1.73
C SER A 59 -2.07 -10.35 -2.03
N TRP A 60 -2.01 -11.51 -1.39
CA TRP A 60 -0.96 -12.49 -1.66
C TRP A 60 -1.13 -13.06 -3.07
N ASP A 61 -0.11 -12.92 -3.92
CA ASP A 61 -0.06 -13.55 -5.23
C ASP A 61 1.05 -14.62 -5.29
N ASP A 62 0.64 -15.84 -5.62
CA ASP A 62 1.49 -17.03 -5.65
C ASP A 62 1.88 -17.45 -7.09
N SER A 63 1.52 -16.67 -8.11
CA SER A 63 1.55 -17.12 -9.51
C SER A 63 2.94 -17.22 -10.14
N SER A 64 3.97 -16.55 -9.60
CA SER A 64 5.35 -16.65 -10.12
C SER A 64 6.38 -16.45 -9.00
N ALA A 65 6.55 -15.21 -8.55
CA ALA A 65 7.24 -14.90 -7.30
C ALA A 65 6.17 -14.72 -6.21
N PRO A 66 6.20 -15.46 -5.08
CA PRO A 66 5.28 -15.27 -3.98
C PRO A 66 5.53 -13.92 -3.32
N GLY A 67 4.47 -13.16 -3.11
CA GLY A 67 4.54 -11.90 -2.40
C GLY A 67 3.20 -11.18 -2.37
N TYR A 68 3.12 -10.15 -1.55
CA TYR A 68 1.95 -9.29 -1.49
C TYR A 68 2.01 -8.26 -2.60
N VAL A 69 0.96 -8.23 -3.41
CA VAL A 69 0.72 -7.16 -4.39
C VAL A 69 -0.08 -6.07 -3.70
N VAL A 70 0.38 -4.83 -3.81
CA VAL A 70 -0.34 -3.67 -3.32
C VAL A 70 -1.29 -3.16 -4.39
N ALA A 71 -2.56 -2.99 -4.03
CA ALA A 71 -3.56 -2.31 -4.83
C ALA A 71 -4.14 -1.18 -4.00
N TYR A 72 -4.42 -0.05 -4.61
CA TYR A 72 -4.97 1.10 -3.90
C TYR A 72 -6.10 1.75 -4.70
N THR A 73 -7.05 2.31 -3.98
CA THR A 73 -8.17 3.07 -4.52
C THR A 73 -8.42 4.28 -3.65
N VAL A 74 -8.78 5.40 -4.27
CA VAL A 74 -9.15 6.61 -3.54
C VAL A 74 -10.67 6.78 -3.64
N ASP A 75 -11.33 6.67 -2.50
CA ASP A 75 -12.73 7.03 -2.35
C ASP A 75 -12.81 8.51 -1.97
N SER A 76 -13.37 9.33 -2.86
CA SER A 76 -13.43 10.77 -2.64
C SER A 76 -14.77 11.33 -3.12
N PRO A 77 -15.35 12.30 -2.39
CA PRO A 77 -16.61 12.93 -2.79
C PRO A 77 -16.47 13.77 -4.07
N THR A 78 -15.32 14.41 -4.26
CA THR A 78 -14.97 15.12 -5.48
C THR A 78 -13.91 14.32 -6.24
N PRO A 79 -14.09 14.04 -7.54
CA PRO A 79 -13.16 13.24 -8.32
C PRO A 79 -11.73 13.79 -8.30
N ILE A 80 -10.78 12.88 -8.16
CA ILE A 80 -9.33 13.11 -8.21
C ILE A 80 -8.78 12.36 -9.43
N PRO A 81 -7.89 12.96 -10.24
CA PRO A 81 -7.24 14.27 -10.08
C PRO A 81 -8.17 15.47 -10.25
N ASN A 82 -7.80 16.62 -9.69
CA ASN A 82 -8.43 17.91 -9.94
C ASN A 82 -7.38 19.03 -10.12
N ASP A 83 -7.81 20.28 -10.33
CA ASP A 83 -6.91 21.42 -10.62
C ASP A 83 -5.96 21.76 -9.46
N TRP A 84 -6.29 21.34 -8.23
CA TRP A 84 -5.59 21.70 -7.00
C TRP A 84 -4.96 20.50 -6.28
N THR A 85 -5.43 19.31 -6.59
CA THR A 85 -5.02 18.04 -6.00
C THR A 85 -4.55 17.15 -7.12
N GLY A 86 -3.31 16.68 -7.02
CA GLY A 86 -2.73 15.76 -7.99
C GLY A 86 -3.45 14.42 -8.05
N ASP A 87 -2.93 13.49 -8.84
CA ASP A 87 -3.55 12.20 -9.06
C ASP A 87 -3.49 11.28 -7.83
N THR A 88 -4.30 10.22 -7.86
CA THR A 88 -4.33 9.14 -6.87
C THR A 88 -2.94 8.57 -6.57
N ASP A 89 -2.09 8.42 -7.58
CA ASP A 89 -0.68 8.00 -7.43
C ASP A 89 0.11 8.94 -6.52
N GLN A 90 -0.12 10.25 -6.62
CA GLN A 90 0.58 11.23 -5.80
C GLN A 90 0.14 11.14 -4.33
N ILE A 91 -1.15 10.92 -4.08
CA ILE A 91 -1.69 10.69 -2.73
C ILE A 91 -1.12 9.41 -2.14
N PHE A 92 -1.10 8.33 -2.93
CA PHE A 92 -0.53 7.05 -2.51
C PHE A 92 0.97 7.17 -2.19
N ASN A 93 1.72 7.90 -3.01
CA ASN A 93 3.14 8.12 -2.80
C ASN A 93 3.44 8.95 -1.53
N ASP A 94 2.60 9.96 -1.24
CA ASP A 94 2.74 10.76 -0.02
C ASP A 94 2.52 9.91 1.26
N LEU A 95 1.53 9.02 1.21
CA LEU A 95 1.18 8.09 2.29
C LEU A 95 2.05 6.81 2.29
N TRP A 96 2.95 6.65 1.33
CA TRP A 96 3.72 5.42 1.14
C TRP A 96 4.52 5.01 2.37
N SER A 97 5.15 5.99 3.03
CA SER A 97 5.93 5.73 4.24
C SER A 97 5.07 5.19 5.38
N GLU A 98 3.83 5.65 5.49
CA GLU A 98 2.87 5.14 6.48
C GLU A 98 2.40 3.74 6.12
N VAL A 99 2.07 3.52 4.84
CA VAL A 99 1.70 2.19 4.31
C VAL A 99 2.78 1.16 4.63
N VAL A 100 4.05 1.45 4.33
CA VAL A 100 5.16 0.54 4.62
C VAL A 100 5.31 0.32 6.12
N ALA A 101 5.19 1.36 6.95
CA ALA A 101 5.30 1.22 8.40
C ALA A 101 4.19 0.33 9.00
N ASP A 102 2.95 0.47 8.55
CA ASP A 102 1.84 -0.40 8.95
C ASP A 102 2.04 -1.84 8.49
N CYS A 103 2.60 -2.05 7.29
CA CYS A 103 2.95 -3.37 6.77
C CYS A 103 4.04 -4.04 7.61
N GLU A 104 5.11 -3.31 7.94
CA GLU A 104 6.16 -3.80 8.83
C GLU A 104 5.61 -4.12 10.23
N SER A 105 4.65 -3.32 10.72
CA SER A 105 4.01 -3.54 12.02
C SER A 105 3.19 -4.83 12.07
N VAL A 106 2.61 -5.27 10.95
CA VAL A 106 1.92 -6.57 10.87
C VAL A 106 2.86 -7.72 10.51
N GLY A 107 4.15 -7.45 10.27
CA GLY A 107 5.18 -8.45 9.96
C GLY A 107 5.39 -8.68 8.46
N ILE A 108 4.83 -7.84 7.59
CA ILE A 108 5.10 -7.84 6.15
C ILE A 108 6.35 -7.00 5.91
N GLY A 109 7.49 -7.66 5.83
CA GLY A 109 8.77 -7.02 5.50
C GLY A 109 8.94 -6.83 3.99
N SER A 110 9.93 -6.00 3.62
CA SER A 110 10.22 -5.66 2.23
C SER A 110 10.54 -6.84 1.31
N GLU A 111 10.96 -7.97 1.87
CA GLU A 111 11.20 -9.22 1.13
C GLU A 111 9.90 -9.85 0.58
N LEU A 112 8.74 -9.53 1.18
CA LEU A 112 7.43 -10.02 0.75
C LEU A 112 6.72 -9.03 -0.18
N HIS A 113 7.35 -7.91 -0.54
CA HIS A 113 6.75 -6.89 -1.39
C HIS A 113 6.88 -7.30 -2.87
N LYS A 114 5.75 -7.36 -3.57
CA LYS A 114 5.70 -7.73 -4.98
C LYS A 114 5.06 -6.62 -5.81
N ASP A 115 5.83 -6.07 -6.76
CA ASP A 115 5.37 -4.99 -7.65
C ASP A 115 5.08 -3.67 -6.90
N TRP A 116 5.77 -3.43 -5.79
CA TRP A 116 5.60 -2.22 -4.98
C TRP A 116 6.42 -1.07 -5.59
N PRO A 117 5.92 0.17 -5.56
CA PRO A 117 6.70 1.33 -5.99
C PRO A 117 7.96 1.50 -5.13
N ILE A 118 9.09 1.76 -5.78
CA ILE A 118 10.44 1.92 -5.22
C ILE A 118 10.84 3.39 -5.12
#